data_AF-A0A1V9FHU3-F1
#
_entry.id   AF-A0A1V9FHU3-F1
#
_cell.length_a   1.000
_cell.length_b   1.000
_cell.length_c   1.000
_cell.angle_alpha   90.00
_cell.angle_beta   90.00
_cell.angle_gamma   90.00
#
_symmetry.space_group_name_H-M   'P 1'
#
loop_
_entity.id
_entity.type
_entity.pdbx_description
1 polymer ?
#
loop_
_entity_poly.entity_id
_entity_poly.type
_entity_poly.pdbx_seq_one_letter_code
_entity_poly.pdbx_strand_id
1 'polypeptide(L)'
;MCSARVTAQQTDGYGNYFAEAYRLYPSIPQGVLEATAWSASRLNNMQPQTHGDGDGTAMPLRFGVFGLIEDGKGYFKNNLVTVTALSGITPEQFKNDVRLQILAVAKFLSSEAAQQQLGAHPSAEAFASVLEKLAEIPDDGSTVNQYAHSLYTYEVFNHLKKGFSSGGLQLAPRTIQLDKIYAPQTLRTLSAPGVQINYMQDRIKANGFNLPVSNSTTPTNSNARVEAVQSTDYPPALWDQASTSNFTVGRGGYTPTNVVIHTCEGSYSGTISWFNNASAQVSAHYVVRSSDGQITQMVLEKDKAWHVLDHNYYTIGIEHEGYVASGNTWYTNAMYTSSAALVRDICTSWSIDGTTCFRGPATSGTNFLPVTVRIKGHQHYSGNTHTDPGIYWNWSKYADLINPPTAVTIMSFAVKDQS
;
A
#
# COMPACT_ATOMS: atom_id res chain seq x y z
N MET A 1 4.51 -21.77 25.55
CA MET A 1 5.92 -21.37 25.34
C MET A 1 6.20 -21.37 23.85
N CYS A 2 6.28 -20.19 23.23
CA CYS A 2 7.32 -19.82 22.28
C CYS A 2 7.13 -18.31 22.08
N SER A 3 7.93 -17.53 22.79
CA SER A 3 8.00 -16.09 22.59
C SER A 3 8.50 -15.86 21.18
N ALA A 4 7.66 -15.32 20.30
CA ALA A 4 8.10 -14.77 19.03
C ALA A 4 9.11 -13.68 19.37
N ARG A 5 10.40 -14.02 19.30
CA ARG A 5 11.47 -13.04 19.36
C ARG A 5 11.25 -12.11 18.18
N VAL A 6 10.70 -10.95 18.48
CA VAL A 6 10.68 -9.76 17.64
C VAL A 6 12.13 -9.53 17.20
N THR A 7 12.47 -9.89 15.97
CA THR A 7 13.69 -9.39 15.35
C THR A 7 13.42 -7.92 15.07
N ALA A 8 13.92 -7.07 15.97
CA ALA A 8 14.20 -5.69 15.65
C ALA A 8 14.90 -5.62 14.29
N GLN A 9 14.67 -4.53 13.56
CA GLN A 9 15.30 -4.21 12.28
C GLN A 9 16.83 -4.34 12.37
N GLN A 10 17.37 -5.53 12.07
CA GLN A 10 18.80 -5.79 12.00
C GLN A 10 19.31 -5.35 10.63
N THR A 11 19.38 -4.02 10.45
CA THR A 11 20.05 -3.40 9.28
C THR A 11 21.57 -3.33 9.44
N ASP A 12 22.10 -3.82 10.56
CA ASP A 12 23.53 -3.80 10.86
C ASP A 12 24.29 -4.54 9.74
N GLY A 13 25.23 -3.84 9.12
CA GLY A 13 26.02 -4.36 8.00
C GLY A 13 25.37 -4.21 6.61
N TYR A 14 24.09 -3.85 6.49
CA TYR A 14 23.44 -3.69 5.18
C TYR A 14 24.14 -2.64 4.33
N GLY A 15 24.59 -1.54 4.94
CA GLY A 15 25.36 -0.50 4.25
C GLY A 15 26.63 -1.04 3.57
N ASN A 16 27.32 -2.01 4.19
CA ASN A 16 28.49 -2.65 3.60
C ASN A 16 28.11 -3.52 2.39
N TYR A 17 26.97 -4.23 2.47
CA TYR A 17 26.47 -5.06 1.36
C TYR A 17 26.00 -4.21 0.17
N PHE A 18 25.32 -3.09 0.42
CA PHE A 18 24.96 -2.14 -0.63
C PHE A 18 26.21 -1.51 -1.26
N ALA A 19 27.20 -1.08 -0.45
CA ALA A 19 28.46 -0.55 -0.96
C ALA A 19 29.23 -1.57 -1.81
N GLU A 20 29.22 -2.84 -1.40
CA GLU A 20 29.78 -3.93 -2.19
C GLU A 20 29.05 -4.11 -3.53
N ALA A 21 27.72 -4.10 -3.51
CA ALA A 21 26.90 -4.22 -4.73
C ALA A 21 27.22 -3.10 -5.72
N TYR A 22 27.32 -1.85 -5.27
CA TYR A 22 27.68 -0.73 -6.14
C TYR A 22 29.10 -0.82 -6.70
N ARG A 23 30.05 -1.39 -5.95
CA ARG A 23 31.42 -1.64 -6.44
C ARG A 23 31.44 -2.71 -7.53
N LEU A 24 30.61 -3.74 -7.40
CA LEU A 24 30.51 -4.84 -8.38
C LEU A 24 29.66 -4.46 -9.60
N TYR A 25 28.66 -3.59 -9.41
CA TYR A 25 27.70 -3.18 -10.44
C TYR A 25 27.61 -1.64 -10.53
N PRO A 26 28.66 -0.97 -11.02
CA PRO A 26 28.78 0.49 -11.01
C PRO A 26 27.80 1.21 -11.95
N SER A 27 27.09 0.48 -12.81
CA SER A 27 26.01 1.01 -13.66
C SER A 27 24.73 1.31 -12.90
N ILE A 28 24.57 0.79 -11.68
CA ILE A 28 23.40 1.05 -10.85
C ILE A 28 23.54 2.43 -10.19
N PRO A 29 22.58 3.36 -10.39
CA PRO A 29 22.59 4.65 -9.72
C PRO A 29 22.54 4.48 -8.20
N GLN A 30 23.38 5.25 -7.50
CA GLN A 30 23.47 5.22 -6.04
C GLN A 30 22.11 5.50 -5.37
N GLY A 31 21.78 4.72 -4.35
CA GLY A 31 20.52 4.79 -3.61
C GLY A 31 19.37 3.97 -4.19
N VAL A 32 19.46 3.49 -5.44
CA VAL A 32 18.38 2.70 -6.08
C VAL A 32 18.13 1.40 -5.32
N LEU A 33 19.18 0.66 -4.93
CA LEU A 33 19.02 -0.61 -4.21
C LEU A 33 18.36 -0.40 -2.84
N GLU A 34 18.79 0.62 -2.10
CA GLU A 34 18.26 0.98 -0.79
C GLU A 34 16.80 1.43 -0.89
N ALA A 35 16.47 2.27 -1.87
CA ALA A 35 15.10 2.74 -2.09
C ALA A 35 14.16 1.61 -2.51
N THR A 36 14.62 0.67 -3.34
CA THR A 36 13.85 -0.51 -3.73
C THR A 36 13.58 -1.41 -2.52
N ALA A 37 14.60 -1.75 -1.74
CA ALA A 37 14.44 -2.59 -0.54
C ALA A 37 13.57 -1.90 0.53
N TRP A 38 13.72 -0.58 0.69
CA TRP A 38 12.88 0.21 1.60
C TRP A 38 11.42 0.25 1.16
N SER A 39 11.16 0.38 -0.14
CA SER A 39 9.80 0.40 -0.67
C SER A 39 9.12 -0.95 -0.54
N ALA A 40 9.87 -2.04 -0.71
CA ALA A 40 9.33 -3.40 -0.66
C ALA A 40 9.06 -3.91 0.76
N SER A 41 9.99 -3.71 1.69
CA SER A 41 9.91 -4.35 3.02
C SER A 41 10.28 -3.43 4.19
N ARG A 42 10.53 -2.14 3.92
CA ARG A 42 11.18 -1.24 4.89
C ARG A 42 12.52 -1.83 5.37
N LEU A 43 13.27 -2.51 4.50
CA LEU A 43 14.51 -3.22 4.82
C LEU A 43 14.36 -4.38 5.82
N ASN A 44 13.15 -4.85 6.11
CA ASN A 44 12.98 -6.08 6.88
C ASN A 44 13.31 -7.28 5.99
N ASN A 45 14.15 -8.20 6.47
CA ASN A 45 14.37 -9.47 5.80
C ASN A 45 13.14 -10.36 6.00
N MET A 46 12.23 -10.36 5.03
CA MET A 46 10.96 -11.07 5.15
C MET A 46 11.18 -12.58 5.04
N GLN A 47 10.73 -13.29 6.07
CA GLN A 47 10.75 -14.76 6.17
C GLN A 47 9.37 -15.23 6.63
N PRO A 48 8.33 -15.07 5.80
CA PRO A 48 6.99 -15.43 6.19
C PRO A 48 6.93 -16.92 6.51
N GLN A 49 6.38 -17.24 7.67
CA GLN A 49 6.00 -18.61 8.01
C GLN A 49 4.81 -18.96 7.11
N THR A 50 4.74 -20.22 6.65
CA THR A 50 3.56 -20.75 5.95
C THR A 50 2.39 -20.88 6.93
N HIS A 51 1.79 -19.77 7.32
CA HIS A 51 0.48 -19.80 7.95
C HIS A 51 -0.53 -19.71 6.81
N GLY A 52 -1.06 -20.88 6.41
CA GLY A 52 -2.27 -20.92 5.62
C GLY A 52 -3.36 -20.25 6.44
N ASP A 53 -3.85 -19.15 5.91
CA ASP A 53 -4.84 -18.24 6.48
C ASP A 53 -6.28 -18.78 6.36
N GLY A 54 -6.46 -19.91 5.68
CA GLY A 54 -7.69 -20.70 5.68
C GLY A 54 -8.82 -20.08 4.87
N ASP A 55 -8.59 -18.92 4.24
CA ASP A 55 -9.41 -18.38 3.17
C ASP A 55 -8.94 -18.95 1.81
N GLY A 56 -9.42 -18.40 0.69
CA GLY A 56 -9.14 -18.90 -0.65
C GLY A 56 -7.67 -18.78 -1.09
N THR A 57 -7.44 -18.44 -2.35
CA THR A 57 -6.08 -18.27 -2.90
C THR A 57 -5.42 -17.04 -2.29
N ALA A 58 -4.76 -17.21 -1.14
CA ALA A 58 -4.02 -16.15 -0.46
C ALA A 58 -2.99 -15.49 -1.39
N MET A 59 -2.72 -14.20 -1.15
CA MET A 59 -1.69 -13.49 -1.90
C MET A 59 -0.32 -14.20 -1.73
N PRO A 60 0.51 -14.27 -2.79
CA PRO A 60 1.79 -14.97 -2.72
C PRO A 60 2.74 -14.52 -1.61
N LEU A 61 3.55 -15.42 -1.06
CA LEU A 61 4.52 -15.04 -0.02
C LEU A 61 5.69 -14.22 -0.60
N ARG A 62 6.15 -13.23 0.16
CA ARG A 62 7.30 -12.37 -0.19
C ARG A 62 8.50 -12.68 0.69
N PHE A 63 9.69 -12.70 0.08
CA PHE A 63 10.93 -13.07 0.75
C PHE A 63 12.02 -12.01 0.59
N GLY A 64 12.86 -11.90 1.62
CA GLY A 64 14.03 -11.04 1.61
C GLY A 64 13.71 -9.55 1.74
N VAL A 65 14.75 -8.73 1.72
CA VAL A 65 14.65 -7.27 1.86
C VAL A 65 14.05 -6.59 0.62
N PHE A 66 13.93 -7.30 -0.50
CA PHE A 66 13.29 -6.81 -1.73
C PHE A 66 11.88 -7.38 -1.94
N GLY A 67 11.39 -8.22 -1.04
CA GLY A 67 10.05 -8.81 -1.11
C GLY A 67 9.75 -9.60 -2.37
N LEU A 68 10.72 -10.39 -2.84
CA LEU A 68 10.56 -11.18 -4.06
C LEU A 68 9.67 -12.40 -3.81
N ILE A 69 8.94 -12.80 -4.84
CA ILE A 69 7.97 -13.89 -4.87
C ILE A 69 8.58 -15.10 -5.58
N GLU A 70 8.54 -16.25 -4.91
CA GLU A 70 8.97 -17.52 -5.48
C GLU A 70 7.84 -18.23 -6.26
N ASP A 71 6.62 -18.20 -5.72
CA ASP A 71 5.42 -18.78 -6.33
C ASP A 71 4.31 -17.72 -6.39
N GLY A 72 4.16 -17.09 -7.55
CA GLY A 72 3.16 -16.07 -7.85
C GLY A 72 1.76 -16.60 -8.11
N LYS A 73 1.50 -17.89 -7.83
CA LYS A 73 0.16 -18.52 -7.94
C LYS A 73 -0.45 -18.41 -9.34
N GLY A 74 0.41 -18.46 -10.36
CA GLY A 74 0.00 -18.37 -11.77
C GLY A 74 -0.40 -16.97 -12.24
N TYR A 75 -0.32 -15.95 -11.38
CA TYR A 75 -0.60 -14.56 -11.74
C TYR A 75 0.66 -13.69 -11.62
N PHE A 76 1.19 -13.51 -10.41
CA PHE A 76 2.42 -12.74 -10.23
C PHE A 76 3.63 -13.44 -10.83
N LYS A 77 4.61 -12.64 -11.25
CA LYS A 77 5.90 -13.13 -11.71
C LYS A 77 6.65 -13.79 -10.54
N ASN A 78 7.25 -14.94 -10.80
CA ASN A 78 8.18 -15.61 -9.89
C ASN A 78 9.54 -14.88 -9.90
N ASN A 79 9.55 -13.59 -9.59
CA ASN A 79 10.73 -12.73 -9.72
C ASN A 79 11.90 -13.17 -8.85
N LEU A 80 11.67 -13.87 -7.73
CA LEU A 80 12.72 -14.50 -6.94
C LEU A 80 13.45 -15.59 -7.74
N VAL A 81 12.70 -16.46 -8.41
CA VAL A 81 13.26 -17.54 -9.24
C VAL A 81 14.10 -16.95 -10.38
N THR A 82 13.59 -15.91 -11.05
CA THR A 82 14.33 -15.22 -12.11
C THR A 82 15.63 -14.58 -11.59
N VAL A 83 15.58 -13.83 -10.49
CA VAL A 83 16.74 -13.15 -9.89
C VAL A 83 17.82 -14.15 -9.45
N THR A 84 17.41 -15.24 -8.80
CA THR A 84 18.33 -16.27 -8.29
C THR A 84 18.98 -17.07 -9.42
N ALA A 85 18.22 -17.47 -10.45
CA ALA A 85 18.74 -18.16 -11.63
C ALA A 85 19.82 -17.33 -12.35
N LEU A 86 19.57 -16.04 -12.59
CA LEU A 86 20.54 -15.13 -13.19
C LEU A 86 21.80 -14.94 -12.31
N SER A 87 21.64 -15.06 -11.00
CA SER A 87 22.72 -14.90 -10.03
C SER A 87 23.51 -16.17 -9.75
N GLY A 88 23.04 -17.33 -10.23
CA GLY A 88 23.69 -18.61 -9.98
C GLY A 88 23.58 -19.06 -8.52
N ILE A 89 22.54 -18.63 -7.81
CA ILE A 89 22.22 -19.05 -6.44
C ILE A 89 20.84 -19.73 -6.41
N THR A 90 20.55 -20.49 -5.36
CA THR A 90 19.22 -21.07 -5.16
C THR A 90 18.28 -20.09 -4.43
N PRO A 91 16.95 -20.26 -4.57
CA PRO A 91 15.98 -19.57 -3.72
C PRO A 91 16.25 -19.69 -2.22
N GLU A 92 16.70 -20.86 -1.77
CA GLU A 92 17.02 -21.11 -0.36
C GLU A 92 18.25 -20.31 0.09
N GLN A 93 19.28 -20.19 -0.75
CA GLN A 93 20.43 -19.34 -0.46
C GLN A 93 20.03 -17.86 -0.39
N PHE A 94 19.16 -17.40 -1.30
CA PHE A 94 18.64 -16.04 -1.27
C PHE A 94 17.86 -15.76 0.02
N LYS A 95 16.96 -16.66 0.43
CA LYS A 95 16.16 -16.48 1.64
C LYS A 95 17.03 -16.39 2.90
N ASN A 96 18.12 -17.15 3.00
CA ASN A 96 18.92 -17.24 4.21
C ASN A 96 20.06 -16.21 4.34
N ASP A 97 20.42 -15.47 3.29
CA ASP A 97 21.57 -14.56 3.32
C ASP A 97 21.25 -13.20 2.67
N VAL A 98 21.15 -12.15 3.50
CA VAL A 98 20.82 -10.78 3.05
C VAL A 98 21.89 -10.21 2.11
N ARG A 99 23.17 -10.55 2.29
CA ARG A 99 24.22 -10.12 1.36
C ARG A 99 23.97 -10.72 -0.02
N LEU A 100 23.62 -12.02 -0.10
CA LEU A 100 23.25 -12.65 -1.36
C LEU A 100 21.98 -12.04 -1.96
N GLN A 101 21.00 -11.63 -1.15
CA GLN A 101 19.81 -10.94 -1.64
C GLN A 101 20.17 -9.65 -2.38
N ILE A 102 20.97 -8.80 -1.74
CA ILE A 102 21.41 -7.50 -2.30
C ILE A 102 22.25 -7.70 -3.56
N LEU A 103 23.21 -8.62 -3.53
CA LEU A 103 24.06 -8.89 -4.69
C LEU A 103 23.28 -9.48 -5.86
N ALA A 104 22.31 -10.36 -5.61
CA ALA A 104 21.51 -10.98 -6.65
C ALA A 104 20.59 -9.96 -7.35
N VAL A 105 19.91 -9.10 -6.57
CA VAL A 105 19.09 -8.02 -7.14
C VAL A 105 19.96 -7.01 -7.88
N ALA A 106 21.13 -6.64 -7.36
CA ALA A 106 22.05 -5.76 -8.06
C ALA A 106 22.50 -6.34 -9.41
N LYS A 107 22.87 -7.63 -9.45
CA LYS A 107 23.22 -8.30 -10.70
C LYS A 107 22.08 -8.30 -11.70
N PHE A 108 20.85 -8.57 -11.22
CA PHE A 108 19.65 -8.52 -12.05
C PHE A 108 19.43 -7.14 -12.65
N LEU A 109 19.39 -6.08 -11.83
CA LEU A 109 19.19 -4.72 -12.32
C LEU A 109 20.31 -4.27 -13.27
N SER A 110 21.56 -4.64 -12.99
CA SER A 110 22.68 -4.35 -13.90
C SER A 110 22.56 -5.09 -15.24
N SER A 111 22.07 -6.33 -15.24
CA SER A 111 21.84 -7.10 -16.46
C SER A 111 20.71 -6.49 -17.29
N GLU A 112 19.60 -6.13 -16.65
CA GLU A 112 18.46 -5.47 -17.30
C GLU A 112 18.86 -4.10 -17.88
N ALA A 113 19.64 -3.30 -17.15
CA ALA A 113 20.17 -2.03 -17.66
C ALA A 113 21.07 -2.22 -18.89
N ALA A 114 21.87 -3.29 -18.93
CA ALA A 114 22.72 -3.63 -20.07
C ALA A 114 21.88 -4.07 -21.29
N GLN A 115 20.85 -4.89 -21.08
CA GLN A 115 19.90 -5.28 -22.14
C GLN A 115 19.18 -4.07 -22.73
N GLN A 116 18.86 -3.08 -21.89
CA GLN A 116 18.23 -1.83 -22.28
C GLN A 116 19.23 -0.76 -22.79
N GLN A 117 20.52 -1.09 -22.87
CA GLN A 117 21.57 -0.23 -23.43
C GLN A 117 21.68 1.16 -22.75
N LEU A 118 21.45 1.25 -21.44
CA LEU A 118 21.39 2.53 -20.70
C LEU A 118 22.76 3.23 -20.49
N GLY A 119 23.85 2.69 -21.06
CA GLY A 119 25.20 3.20 -20.88
C GLY A 119 25.82 2.85 -19.53
N ALA A 120 27.04 3.34 -19.28
CA ALA A 120 27.83 2.97 -18.09
C ALA A 120 27.41 3.70 -16.81
N HIS A 121 26.84 4.90 -16.93
CA HIS A 121 26.44 5.75 -15.80
C HIS A 121 25.06 6.39 -16.07
N PRO A 122 23.99 5.59 -16.15
CA PRO A 122 22.65 6.12 -16.35
C PRO A 122 22.21 7.02 -15.19
N SER A 123 21.29 7.93 -15.50
CA SER A 123 20.54 8.66 -14.46
C SER A 123 19.64 7.71 -13.67
N ALA A 124 19.22 8.12 -12.47
CA ALA A 124 18.23 7.37 -11.71
C ALA A 124 16.91 7.26 -12.48
N GLU A 125 16.48 8.32 -13.15
CA GLU A 125 15.26 8.36 -13.96
C GLU A 125 15.28 7.35 -15.11
N ALA A 126 16.45 7.15 -15.76
CA ALA A 126 16.60 6.14 -16.81
C ALA A 126 16.45 4.70 -16.31
N PHE A 127 16.58 4.47 -15.00
CA PHE A 127 16.42 3.15 -14.38
C PHE A 127 14.96 2.75 -14.14
N ALA A 128 13.98 3.60 -14.47
CA ALA A 128 12.57 3.30 -14.24
C ALA A 128 12.12 2.00 -14.93
N SER A 129 12.41 1.85 -16.22
CA SER A 129 12.07 0.64 -17.00
C SER A 129 12.89 -0.59 -16.59
N VAL A 130 14.02 -0.42 -15.90
CA VAL A 130 14.80 -1.50 -15.29
C VAL A 130 14.10 -2.00 -14.03
N LEU A 131 13.63 -1.08 -13.19
CA LEU A 131 12.90 -1.40 -11.96
C LEU A 131 11.57 -2.10 -12.24
N GLU A 132 10.84 -1.71 -13.29
CA GLU A 132 9.61 -2.41 -13.73
C GLU A 132 9.84 -3.91 -13.96
N LYS A 133 11.03 -4.31 -14.42
CA LYS A 133 11.37 -5.72 -14.64
C LYS A 133 11.53 -6.51 -13.34
N LEU A 134 11.88 -5.85 -12.25
CA LEU A 134 11.99 -6.47 -10.93
C LEU A 134 10.62 -6.67 -10.26
N ALA A 135 9.63 -5.81 -10.55
CA ALA A 135 8.30 -5.87 -9.96
C ALA A 135 7.66 -7.26 -10.15
N GLU A 136 6.83 -7.68 -9.20
CA GLU A 136 6.08 -8.93 -9.29
C GLU A 136 4.90 -8.90 -10.27
N ILE A 137 4.53 -7.70 -10.72
CA ILE A 137 3.31 -7.43 -11.49
C ILE A 137 3.42 -8.03 -12.90
N PRO A 138 2.34 -8.66 -13.45
CA PRO A 138 2.40 -9.26 -14.77
C PRO A 138 2.72 -8.25 -15.88
N ASP A 139 3.48 -8.70 -16.89
CA ASP A 139 3.78 -7.93 -18.09
C ASP A 139 2.79 -8.26 -19.23
N ASP A 140 1.49 -8.31 -18.92
CA ASP A 140 0.42 -8.75 -19.84
C ASP A 140 -0.11 -7.63 -20.76
N GLY A 141 0.42 -6.41 -20.61
CA GLY A 141 0.01 -5.25 -21.38
C GLY A 141 -1.35 -4.66 -20.98
N SER A 142 -2.01 -5.20 -19.95
CA SER A 142 -3.26 -4.64 -19.44
C SER A 142 -3.01 -3.27 -18.81
N THR A 143 -3.98 -2.36 -18.96
CA THR A 143 -3.85 -1.01 -18.41
C THR A 143 -3.75 -1.00 -16.89
N VAL A 144 -4.42 -1.95 -16.23
CA VAL A 144 -4.33 -2.14 -14.78
C VAL A 144 -2.90 -2.48 -14.37
N ASN A 145 -2.27 -3.48 -15.00
CA ASN A 145 -0.92 -3.87 -14.62
C ASN A 145 0.12 -2.81 -15.01
N GLN A 146 -0.09 -2.05 -16.10
CA GLN A 146 0.72 -0.88 -16.41
C GLN A 146 0.62 0.22 -15.33
N TYR A 147 -0.58 0.45 -14.79
CA TYR A 147 -0.77 1.37 -13.68
C TYR A 147 -0.13 0.86 -12.39
N ALA A 148 -0.26 -0.43 -12.08
CA ALA A 148 0.39 -1.05 -10.94
C ALA A 148 1.93 -0.97 -11.04
N HIS A 149 2.52 -1.18 -12.22
CA HIS A 149 3.96 -0.98 -12.47
C HIS A 149 4.39 0.47 -12.22
N SER A 150 3.56 1.43 -12.64
CA SER A 150 3.78 2.84 -12.39
C SER A 150 3.75 3.17 -10.89
N LEU A 151 2.82 2.58 -10.12
CA LEU A 151 2.76 2.71 -8.66
C LEU A 151 3.98 2.10 -7.98
N TYR A 152 4.41 0.91 -8.40
CA TYR A 152 5.60 0.24 -7.88
C TYR A 152 6.85 1.13 -8.02
N THR A 153 7.13 1.59 -9.24
CA THR A 153 8.30 2.44 -9.50
C THR A 153 8.17 3.81 -8.83
N TYR A 154 6.95 4.36 -8.75
CA TYR A 154 6.72 5.66 -8.13
C TYR A 154 7.13 5.64 -6.66
N GLU A 155 6.78 4.58 -5.92
CA GLU A 155 7.18 4.44 -4.53
C GLU A 155 8.70 4.39 -4.38
N VAL A 156 9.41 3.63 -5.23
CA VAL A 156 10.88 3.60 -5.23
C VAL A 156 11.47 4.98 -5.46
N PHE A 157 11.03 5.70 -6.49
CA PHE A 157 11.53 7.04 -6.79
C PHE A 157 11.12 8.08 -5.77
N ASN A 158 9.95 7.96 -5.15
CA ASN A 158 9.48 8.83 -4.09
C ASN A 158 10.36 8.68 -2.83
N HIS A 159 10.72 7.44 -2.46
CA HIS A 159 11.64 7.18 -1.36
C HIS A 159 13.08 7.62 -1.69
N LEU A 160 13.54 7.43 -2.93
CA LEU A 160 14.84 7.94 -3.37
C LEU A 160 14.89 9.47 -3.32
N LYS A 161 13.79 10.12 -3.72
CA LYS A 161 13.64 11.58 -3.69
C LYS A 161 13.62 12.14 -2.26
N LYS A 162 12.84 11.52 -1.37
CA LYS A 162 12.65 11.97 0.02
C LYS A 162 13.78 11.55 0.96
N GLY A 163 14.50 10.48 0.63
CA GLY A 163 15.40 9.83 1.57
C GLY A 163 14.66 9.16 2.72
N PHE A 164 15.39 8.45 3.56
CA PHE A 164 14.87 7.83 4.78
C PHE A 164 16.03 7.51 5.74
N SER A 165 15.66 7.24 6.99
CA SER A 165 16.56 6.70 8.02
C SER A 165 15.93 5.48 8.67
N SER A 166 16.71 4.43 8.85
CA SER A 166 16.24 3.15 9.37
C SER A 166 17.38 2.39 10.02
N GLY A 167 17.28 2.21 11.34
CA GLY A 167 18.39 1.67 12.13
C GLY A 167 19.69 2.46 11.88
N GLY A 168 20.73 1.75 11.45
CA GLY A 168 22.03 2.33 11.08
C GLY A 168 22.17 2.75 9.61
N LEU A 169 21.14 2.56 8.77
CA LEU A 169 21.16 2.95 7.36
C LEU A 169 20.48 4.31 7.16
N GLN A 170 21.16 5.20 6.44
CA GLN A 170 20.63 6.51 6.05
C GLN A 170 20.77 6.71 4.55
N LEU A 171 19.64 6.97 3.89
CA LEU A 171 19.62 7.41 2.51
C LEU A 171 19.27 8.89 2.48
N ALA A 172 20.21 9.73 2.03
CA ALA A 172 19.96 11.16 1.87
C ALA A 172 18.95 11.41 0.73
N PRO A 173 18.09 12.44 0.85
CA PRO A 173 17.21 12.86 -0.23
C PRO A 173 17.99 13.18 -1.51
N ARG A 174 17.40 12.87 -2.68
CA ARG A 174 18.01 13.13 -4.00
C ARG A 174 17.08 13.92 -4.90
N THR A 175 17.66 14.69 -5.81
CA THR A 175 16.89 15.34 -6.88
C THR A 175 16.48 14.27 -7.90
N ILE A 176 15.17 14.00 -7.98
CA ILE A 176 14.56 13.11 -8.96
C ILE A 176 13.48 13.87 -9.73
N GLN A 177 13.58 13.84 -11.06
CA GLN A 177 12.62 14.43 -11.98
C GLN A 177 11.56 13.40 -12.37
N LEU A 178 10.51 13.30 -11.54
CA LEU A 178 9.41 12.35 -11.76
C LEU A 178 8.67 12.60 -13.09
N ASP A 179 8.70 13.82 -13.61
CA ASP A 179 8.14 14.23 -14.90
C ASP A 179 8.94 13.69 -16.10
N LYS A 180 10.20 13.27 -15.90
CA LYS A 180 10.96 12.51 -16.91
C LYS A 180 10.60 11.03 -16.94
N ILE A 181 9.97 10.54 -15.88
CA ILE A 181 9.57 9.13 -15.74
C ILE A 181 8.12 8.95 -16.16
N TYR A 182 7.23 9.83 -15.68
CA TYR A 182 5.79 9.73 -15.88
C TYR A 182 5.25 10.93 -16.66
N ALA A 183 4.36 10.70 -17.62
CA ALA A 183 3.66 11.81 -18.25
C ALA A 183 2.80 12.56 -17.21
N PRO A 184 2.52 13.86 -17.43
CA PRO A 184 1.90 14.73 -16.42
C PRO A 184 0.61 14.19 -15.81
N GLN A 185 -0.26 13.55 -16.59
CA GLN A 185 -1.51 12.99 -16.07
C GLN A 185 -1.28 11.81 -15.12
N THR A 186 -0.41 10.87 -15.48
CA THR A 186 -0.08 9.75 -14.59
C THR A 186 0.64 10.23 -13.35
N LEU A 187 1.57 11.19 -13.47
CA LEU A 187 2.21 11.76 -12.30
C LEU A 187 1.19 12.41 -11.36
N ARG A 188 0.19 13.13 -11.88
CA ARG A 188 -0.91 13.66 -11.07
C ARG A 188 -1.64 12.55 -10.32
N THR A 189 -1.99 11.45 -10.99
CA THR A 189 -2.64 10.30 -10.35
C THR A 189 -1.75 9.65 -9.29
N LEU A 190 -0.51 9.29 -9.62
CA LEU A 190 0.42 8.62 -8.73
C LEU A 190 0.75 9.45 -7.49
N SER A 191 0.90 10.75 -7.68
CA SER A 191 1.27 11.69 -6.62
C SER A 191 0.11 12.35 -5.91
N ALA A 192 -1.14 12.09 -6.32
CA ALA A 192 -2.31 12.65 -5.66
C ALA A 192 -2.36 12.15 -4.21
N PRO A 193 -2.02 12.98 -3.21
CA PRO A 193 -2.36 12.61 -1.84
C PRO A 193 -3.88 12.71 -1.79
N GLY A 194 -4.55 11.72 -1.17
CA GLY A 194 -6.00 11.80 -0.97
C GLY A 194 -6.39 13.21 -0.50
N VAL A 195 -7.38 13.81 -1.17
CA VAL A 195 -7.76 15.21 -0.98
C VAL A 195 -7.98 15.50 0.51
N GLN A 196 -7.25 16.50 1.05
CA GLN A 196 -7.57 17.06 2.34
C GLN A 196 -8.77 17.99 2.19
N ILE A 197 -9.92 17.57 2.70
CA ILE A 197 -11.11 18.41 2.85
C ILE A 197 -11.05 19.08 4.22
N ASN A 198 -10.96 20.40 4.26
CA ASN A 198 -11.19 21.17 5.48
C ASN A 198 -12.69 21.44 5.61
N TYR A 199 -13.39 20.60 6.38
CA TYR A 199 -14.83 20.70 6.62
C TYR A 199 -15.27 22.07 7.19
N MET A 200 -14.39 22.79 7.91
CA MET A 200 -14.73 24.09 8.50
C MET A 200 -14.61 25.26 7.52
N GLN A 201 -14.11 25.04 6.29
CA GLN A 201 -13.82 26.11 5.32
C GLN A 201 -14.29 25.83 3.89
N ASP A 202 -14.92 24.67 3.63
CA ASP A 202 -15.42 24.25 2.31
C ASP A 202 -14.36 24.37 1.20
N ARG A 203 -13.20 23.73 1.38
CA ARG A 203 -12.11 23.74 0.39
C ARG A 203 -11.48 22.36 0.19
N ILE A 204 -11.26 22.03 -1.09
CA ILE A 204 -10.48 20.89 -1.58
C ILE A 204 -9.10 21.41 -1.97
N LYS A 205 -8.04 20.88 -1.35
CA LYS A 205 -6.65 21.15 -1.76
C LYS A 205 -6.01 19.87 -2.32
N ALA A 206 -5.46 19.98 -3.53
CA ALA A 206 -4.55 18.98 -4.09
C ALA A 206 -3.23 19.68 -4.46
N ASN A 207 -2.11 19.21 -3.92
CA ASN A 207 -0.75 19.69 -4.25
C ASN A 207 -0.58 21.23 -4.26
N GLY A 208 -1.21 21.94 -3.32
CA GLY A 208 -1.08 23.40 -3.20
C GLY A 208 -1.88 24.22 -4.23
N PHE A 209 -2.64 23.57 -5.10
CA PHE A 209 -3.54 24.23 -6.05
C PHE A 209 -5.00 24.09 -5.61
N ASN A 210 -5.78 25.16 -5.81
CA ASN A 210 -7.24 25.11 -5.68
C ASN A 210 -7.79 24.41 -6.92
N LEU A 211 -8.48 23.28 -6.76
CA LEU A 211 -9.17 22.64 -7.86
C LEU A 211 -10.56 23.28 -8.06
N PRO A 212 -10.94 23.70 -9.28
CA PRO A 212 -12.32 24.07 -9.56
C PRO A 212 -13.18 22.81 -9.62
N VAL A 213 -14.32 22.83 -8.93
CA VAL A 213 -15.36 21.79 -9.06
C VAL A 213 -16.14 22.09 -10.34
N SER A 214 -15.94 21.29 -11.39
CA SER A 214 -16.75 21.38 -12.61
C SER A 214 -16.93 20.02 -13.25
N ASN A 215 -18.18 19.52 -13.21
CA ASN A 215 -18.69 18.49 -14.11
C ASN A 215 -18.72 19.03 -15.55
N SER A 216 -18.00 18.41 -16.51
CA SER A 216 -18.40 18.35 -17.95
C SER A 216 -17.32 17.78 -18.90
N THR A 217 -17.59 16.57 -19.38
CA THR A 217 -17.43 15.92 -20.72
C THR A 217 -16.17 15.98 -21.61
N THR A 218 -15.79 14.73 -21.99
CA THR A 218 -15.28 14.16 -23.27
C THR A 218 -13.83 14.41 -23.73
N PRO A 219 -13.05 13.32 -23.94
CA PRO A 219 -11.86 13.35 -24.80
C PRO A 219 -11.96 12.42 -26.01
N THR A 220 -11.78 13.01 -27.20
CA THR A 220 -11.29 12.33 -28.41
C THR A 220 -9.77 12.50 -28.49
N ASN A 221 -9.00 11.40 -28.38
CA ASN A 221 -7.78 11.11 -29.14
C ASN A 221 -7.01 9.91 -28.55
N SER A 222 -6.64 8.98 -29.44
CA SER A 222 -6.12 7.62 -29.21
C SER A 222 -4.63 7.57 -28.82
N ASN A 223 -4.30 8.16 -27.66
CA ASN A 223 -3.16 7.83 -26.79
C ASN A 223 -3.41 8.32 -25.35
N ALA A 224 -4.69 8.51 -25.00
CA ALA A 224 -5.14 9.04 -23.73
C ALA A 224 -5.08 7.95 -22.65
N ARG A 225 -4.11 8.11 -21.75
CA ARG A 225 -3.98 7.40 -20.47
C ARG A 225 -5.33 7.39 -19.76
N VAL A 226 -5.70 6.22 -19.21
CA VAL A 226 -6.92 6.03 -18.42
C VAL A 226 -7.02 7.15 -17.38
N GLU A 227 -8.08 7.95 -17.50
CA GLU A 227 -8.47 8.90 -16.47
C GLU A 227 -8.62 8.11 -15.18
N ALA A 228 -7.89 8.47 -14.13
CA ALA A 228 -8.26 7.99 -12.81
C ALA A 228 -9.59 8.65 -12.48
N VAL A 229 -10.66 7.90 -12.70
CA VAL A 229 -12.01 8.32 -12.34
C VAL A 229 -12.01 8.43 -10.81
N GLN A 230 -12.54 9.53 -10.28
CA GLN A 230 -12.71 9.64 -8.84
C GLN A 230 -13.70 8.55 -8.38
N SER A 231 -13.46 8.02 -7.19
CA SER A 231 -14.39 7.11 -6.54
C SER A 231 -15.78 7.74 -6.44
N THR A 232 -16.81 6.93 -6.67
CA THR A 232 -18.21 7.38 -6.60
C THR A 232 -18.66 7.54 -5.15
N ASP A 233 -18.16 6.69 -4.26
CA ASP A 233 -18.59 6.65 -2.85
C ASP A 233 -17.74 7.58 -1.96
N TYR A 234 -16.44 7.70 -2.26
CA TYR A 234 -15.50 8.57 -1.53
C TYR A 234 -14.63 9.38 -2.52
N PRO A 235 -15.04 10.60 -2.92
CA PRO A 235 -14.39 11.37 -3.98
C PRO A 235 -12.86 11.56 -3.87
N PRO A 236 -12.24 11.63 -2.66
CA PRO A 236 -10.78 11.68 -2.54
C PRO A 236 -10.03 10.41 -2.99
N ALA A 237 -10.71 9.26 -3.13
CA ALA A 237 -10.10 8.03 -3.61
C ALA A 237 -10.06 7.97 -5.14
N LEU A 238 -9.05 7.28 -5.66
CA LEU A 238 -8.99 6.85 -7.05
C LEU A 238 -9.93 5.65 -7.25
N TRP A 239 -10.45 5.43 -8.45
CA TRP A 239 -11.22 4.24 -8.81
C TRP A 239 -10.39 3.29 -9.68
N ASP A 240 -10.27 2.02 -9.26
CA ASP A 240 -9.69 0.93 -10.05
C ASP A 240 -10.47 -0.35 -9.71
N GLN A 241 -11.48 -0.68 -10.52
CA GLN A 241 -12.42 -1.74 -10.17
C GLN A 241 -11.72 -3.11 -10.07
N ALA A 242 -11.94 -3.83 -8.97
CA ALA A 242 -11.55 -5.23 -8.87
C ALA A 242 -12.20 -6.06 -9.98
N SER A 243 -11.63 -7.23 -10.28
CA SER A 243 -12.22 -8.17 -11.23
C SER A 243 -13.68 -8.47 -10.86
N THR A 244 -14.57 -8.50 -11.85
CA THR A 244 -15.98 -8.87 -11.64
C THR A 244 -16.16 -10.29 -11.10
N SER A 245 -15.11 -11.11 -11.15
CA SER A 245 -15.05 -12.45 -10.56
C SER A 245 -14.71 -12.45 -9.06
N ASN A 246 -14.43 -11.29 -8.47
CA ASN A 246 -13.95 -11.16 -7.08
C ASN A 246 -14.91 -10.43 -6.14
N PHE A 247 -16.12 -10.07 -6.58
CA PHE A 247 -17.15 -9.45 -5.74
C PHE A 247 -18.55 -9.84 -6.23
N THR A 248 -19.57 -9.58 -5.42
CA THR A 248 -20.98 -9.76 -5.81
C THR A 248 -21.64 -8.40 -5.99
N VAL A 249 -22.31 -8.18 -7.12
CA VAL A 249 -23.13 -6.99 -7.32
C VAL A 249 -24.30 -7.00 -6.34
N GLY A 250 -24.46 -5.91 -5.61
CA GLY A 250 -25.41 -5.76 -4.52
C GLY A 250 -25.06 -6.58 -3.28
N ARG A 251 -25.89 -6.41 -2.24
CA ARG A 251 -25.75 -7.07 -0.94
C ARG A 251 -26.94 -7.94 -0.56
N GLY A 252 -27.83 -8.25 -1.50
CA GLY A 252 -29.01 -9.08 -1.24
C GLY A 252 -29.99 -8.46 -0.24
N GLY A 253 -30.15 -7.13 -0.25
CA GLY A 253 -31.04 -6.38 0.64
C GLY A 253 -30.43 -5.94 1.97
N TYR A 254 -29.19 -6.35 2.27
CA TYR A 254 -28.45 -5.89 3.44
C TYR A 254 -27.79 -4.54 3.19
N THR A 255 -27.64 -3.75 4.25
CA THR A 255 -26.85 -2.52 4.25
C THR A 255 -25.54 -2.72 5.03
N PRO A 256 -24.46 -2.01 4.67
CA PRO A 256 -23.29 -1.88 5.51
C PRO A 256 -23.67 -1.41 6.92
N THR A 257 -23.16 -2.10 7.93
CA THR A 257 -23.29 -1.70 9.33
C THR A 257 -21.96 -1.71 10.08
N ASN A 258 -20.89 -2.21 9.44
CA ASN A 258 -19.57 -2.36 10.04
C ASN A 258 -18.46 -2.05 9.02
N VAL A 259 -17.31 -1.61 9.51
CA VAL A 259 -16.07 -1.42 8.74
C VAL A 259 -14.99 -2.35 9.28
N VAL A 260 -14.30 -3.04 8.36
CA VAL A 260 -13.22 -3.99 8.68
C VAL A 260 -11.89 -3.40 8.28
N ILE A 261 -10.98 -3.36 9.24
CA ILE A 261 -9.60 -2.93 9.05
C ILE A 261 -8.73 -4.15 8.78
N HIS A 262 -8.07 -4.16 7.63
CA HIS A 262 -7.16 -5.22 7.22
C HIS A 262 -5.74 -4.70 7.01
N THR A 263 -4.79 -5.63 6.97
CA THR A 263 -3.44 -5.41 6.45
C THR A 263 -3.22 -6.29 5.24
N CYS A 264 -2.73 -5.70 4.14
CA CYS A 264 -2.61 -6.37 2.84
C CYS A 264 -1.74 -7.64 2.83
N GLU A 265 -0.77 -7.74 3.75
CA GLU A 265 0.40 -8.64 3.65
C GLU A 265 1.14 -8.47 2.30
N GLY A 266 1.26 -7.21 1.86
CA GLY A 266 1.75 -6.85 0.53
C GLY A 266 1.84 -5.34 0.29
N SER A 267 2.29 -4.99 -0.92
CA SER A 267 2.41 -3.62 -1.41
C SER A 267 1.06 -3.09 -1.93
N TYR A 268 0.90 -1.77 -1.94
CA TYR A 268 -0.28 -1.09 -2.47
C TYR A 268 -0.56 -1.46 -3.93
N SER A 269 0.47 -1.40 -4.78
CA SER A 269 0.38 -1.80 -6.19
C SER A 269 0.08 -3.29 -6.36
N GLY A 270 0.69 -4.14 -5.52
CA GLY A 270 0.48 -5.57 -5.53
C GLY A 270 -0.97 -5.94 -5.17
N THR A 271 -1.53 -5.35 -4.13
CA THR A 271 -2.93 -5.62 -3.73
C THR A 271 -3.93 -5.19 -4.81
N ILE A 272 -3.74 -4.02 -5.42
CA ILE A 272 -4.59 -3.53 -6.53
C ILE A 272 -4.53 -4.49 -7.73
N SER A 273 -3.32 -4.93 -8.12
CA SER A 273 -3.13 -5.90 -9.20
C SER A 273 -3.75 -7.26 -8.84
N TRP A 274 -3.59 -7.73 -7.60
CA TRP A 274 -4.16 -8.99 -7.15
C TRP A 274 -5.69 -9.02 -7.21
N PHE A 275 -6.35 -7.95 -6.78
CA PHE A 275 -7.82 -7.88 -6.87
C PHE A 275 -8.34 -7.81 -8.32
N ASN A 276 -7.48 -7.50 -9.29
CA ASN A 276 -7.78 -7.58 -10.71
C ASN A 276 -7.55 -8.99 -11.31
N ASN A 277 -6.88 -9.89 -10.59
CA ASN A 277 -6.78 -11.31 -10.97
C ASN A 277 -8.13 -12.00 -10.78
N ALA A 278 -8.79 -12.42 -11.87
CA ALA A 278 -10.08 -13.12 -11.82
C ALA A 278 -10.05 -14.46 -11.08
N SER A 279 -8.87 -15.04 -10.87
CA SER A 279 -8.68 -16.28 -10.10
C SER A 279 -8.38 -16.04 -8.62
N ALA A 280 -8.25 -14.78 -8.17
CA ALA A 280 -7.96 -14.47 -6.77
C ALA A 280 -9.12 -14.88 -5.84
N GLN A 281 -10.36 -14.66 -6.28
CA GLN A 281 -11.58 -14.91 -5.49
C GLN A 281 -11.61 -14.14 -4.15
N VAL A 282 -10.96 -12.97 -4.11
CA VAL A 282 -10.92 -12.05 -2.97
C VAL A 282 -10.91 -10.60 -3.44
N SER A 283 -11.49 -9.70 -2.65
CA SER A 283 -11.46 -8.25 -2.88
C SER A 283 -11.80 -7.48 -1.61
N ALA A 284 -11.34 -6.24 -1.50
CA ALA A 284 -11.82 -5.26 -0.52
C ALA A 284 -12.44 -4.06 -1.21
N HIS A 285 -13.08 -3.17 -0.45
CA HIS A 285 -13.67 -1.95 -1.04
C HIS A 285 -12.59 -0.91 -1.29
N TYR A 286 -11.61 -0.81 -0.39
CA TYR A 286 -10.55 0.20 -0.46
C TYR A 286 -9.18 -0.39 -0.15
N VAL A 287 -8.14 0.19 -0.74
CA VAL A 287 -6.73 -0.05 -0.40
C VAL A 287 -6.09 1.30 -0.05
N VAL A 288 -5.27 1.34 1.00
CA VAL A 288 -4.60 2.55 1.51
C VAL A 288 -3.08 2.40 1.44
N ARG A 289 -2.42 3.34 0.76
CA ARG A 289 -0.96 3.40 0.63
C ARG A 289 -0.31 3.90 1.91
N SER A 290 0.75 3.23 2.34
CA SER A 290 1.47 3.49 3.58
C SER A 290 2.23 4.81 3.56
N SER A 291 2.91 5.14 2.46
CA SER A 291 3.86 6.26 2.41
C SER A 291 3.20 7.64 2.50
N ASP A 292 1.98 7.79 1.99
CA ASP A 292 1.29 9.08 1.90
C ASP A 292 -0.23 9.04 2.08
N GLY A 293 -0.81 7.85 2.33
CA GLY A 293 -2.24 7.71 2.58
C GLY A 293 -3.12 7.88 1.32
N GLN A 294 -2.58 7.70 0.11
CA GLN A 294 -3.41 7.58 -1.09
C GLN A 294 -4.39 6.40 -0.95
N ILE A 295 -5.62 6.57 -1.43
CA ILE A 295 -6.68 5.56 -1.35
C ILE A 295 -7.14 5.22 -2.77
N THR A 296 -7.26 3.92 -3.06
CA THR A 296 -7.96 3.43 -4.25
C THR A 296 -9.18 2.64 -3.80
N GLN A 297 -10.34 2.96 -4.37
CA GLN A 297 -11.55 2.17 -4.27
C GLN A 297 -11.57 1.11 -5.36
N MET A 298 -11.81 -0.14 -4.95
CA MET A 298 -11.81 -1.34 -5.79
C MET A 298 -13.20 -1.91 -6.00
N VAL A 299 -14.09 -1.76 -5.02
CA VAL A 299 -15.49 -2.22 -5.08
C VAL A 299 -16.39 -1.13 -4.53
N LEU A 300 -17.50 -0.85 -5.21
CA LEU A 300 -18.49 0.11 -4.74
C LEU A 300 -19.10 -0.35 -3.41
N GLU A 301 -19.38 0.57 -2.50
CA GLU A 301 -19.88 0.24 -1.16
C GLU A 301 -21.27 -0.42 -1.19
N LYS A 302 -22.06 -0.18 -2.25
CA LYS A 302 -23.34 -0.87 -2.49
C LYS A 302 -23.19 -2.36 -2.83
N ASP A 303 -22.02 -2.78 -3.31
CA ASP A 303 -21.71 -4.13 -3.74
C ASP A 303 -20.96 -4.88 -2.64
N LYS A 304 -21.01 -6.21 -2.65
CA LYS A 304 -20.38 -7.06 -1.62
C LYS A 304 -18.98 -7.49 -2.09
N ALA A 305 -17.95 -6.82 -1.59
CA ALA A 305 -16.57 -7.30 -1.71
C ALA A 305 -16.33 -8.58 -0.87
N TRP A 306 -15.26 -9.32 -1.17
CA TRP A 306 -14.96 -10.62 -0.56
C TRP A 306 -13.67 -10.57 0.27
N HIS A 307 -13.76 -10.13 1.54
CA HIS A 307 -12.61 -9.87 2.40
C HIS A 307 -12.70 -10.44 3.83
N VAL A 308 -13.86 -10.94 4.28
CA VAL A 308 -14.09 -11.37 5.67
C VAL A 308 -15.12 -12.50 5.77
N LEU A 309 -15.06 -13.45 4.84
CA LEU A 309 -15.88 -14.67 4.84
C LEU A 309 -17.39 -14.38 4.97
N ASP A 310 -18.06 -14.99 5.93
CA ASP A 310 -19.50 -14.87 6.19
C ASP A 310 -19.94 -13.48 6.65
N HIS A 311 -19.01 -12.55 6.86
CA HIS A 311 -19.33 -11.18 7.27
C HIS A 311 -19.34 -10.18 6.12
N ASN A 312 -19.03 -10.62 4.90
CA ASN A 312 -18.95 -9.75 3.71
C ASN A 312 -20.24 -8.97 3.42
N TYR A 313 -21.41 -9.56 3.65
CA TYR A 313 -22.69 -8.97 3.21
C TYR A 313 -23.06 -7.65 3.93
N TYR A 314 -22.55 -7.42 5.15
CA TYR A 314 -22.86 -6.24 5.97
C TYR A 314 -21.63 -5.38 6.30
N THR A 315 -20.48 -5.67 5.70
CA THR A 315 -19.22 -5.00 6.01
C THR A 315 -18.62 -4.26 4.80
N ILE A 316 -17.86 -3.21 5.11
CA ILE A 316 -16.95 -2.53 4.18
C ILE A 316 -15.51 -2.80 4.64
N GLY A 317 -14.74 -3.52 3.84
CA GLY A 317 -13.32 -3.81 4.08
C GLY A 317 -12.36 -2.76 3.52
N ILE A 318 -11.36 -2.39 4.32
CA ILE A 318 -10.27 -1.47 3.97
C ILE A 318 -8.93 -2.17 4.21
N GLU A 319 -8.16 -2.34 3.14
CA GLU A 319 -6.83 -2.94 3.14
C GLU A 319 -5.74 -1.87 3.35
N HIS A 320 -4.83 -2.10 4.30
CA HIS A 320 -3.73 -1.18 4.59
C HIS A 320 -2.41 -1.80 4.14
N GLU A 321 -1.69 -1.10 3.26
CA GLU A 321 -0.41 -1.56 2.73
C GLU A 321 0.60 -1.90 3.84
N GLY A 322 1.23 -3.06 3.73
CA GLY A 322 2.29 -3.50 4.62
C GLY A 322 2.09 -4.92 5.14
N TYR A 323 2.74 -5.21 6.26
CA TYR A 323 2.83 -6.56 6.83
C TYR A 323 2.60 -6.50 8.34
N VAL A 324 1.80 -7.42 8.89
CA VAL A 324 1.50 -7.45 10.33
C VAL A 324 2.77 -7.58 11.16
N ALA A 325 3.73 -8.40 10.72
CA ALA A 325 4.99 -8.62 11.43
C ALA A 325 5.86 -7.36 11.59
N SER A 326 5.67 -6.34 10.75
CA SER A 326 6.44 -5.09 10.76
C SER A 326 5.56 -3.83 10.75
N GLY A 327 4.32 -3.96 11.25
CA GLY A 327 3.32 -2.88 11.25
C GLY A 327 3.78 -1.59 11.95
N ASN A 328 4.74 -1.66 12.87
CA ASN A 328 5.38 -0.49 13.49
C ASN A 328 6.08 0.44 12.49
N THR A 329 6.48 -0.08 11.32
CA THR A 329 7.09 0.72 10.23
C THR A 329 6.11 1.02 9.10
N TRP A 330 5.08 0.20 8.93
CA TRP A 330 4.09 0.34 7.85
C TRP A 330 2.89 1.21 8.20
N TYR A 331 2.44 1.23 9.45
CA TYR A 331 1.26 1.98 9.87
C TYR A 331 1.61 3.44 10.16
N THR A 332 1.80 4.21 9.10
CA THR A 332 2.24 5.61 9.19
C THR A 332 1.11 6.56 9.62
N ASN A 333 1.48 7.77 10.06
CA ASN A 333 0.50 8.83 10.33
C ASN A 333 -0.36 9.18 9.10
N ALA A 334 0.23 9.17 7.91
CA ALA A 334 -0.49 9.49 6.68
C ALA A 334 -1.58 8.44 6.41
N MET A 335 -1.21 7.15 6.50
CA MET A 335 -2.16 6.04 6.38
C MET A 335 -3.29 6.13 7.41
N TYR A 336 -2.96 6.29 8.70
CA TYR A 336 -3.98 6.42 9.76
C TYR A 336 -4.93 7.59 9.51
N THR A 337 -4.41 8.74 9.10
CA THR A 337 -5.20 9.96 8.88
C THR A 337 -6.15 9.80 7.71
N SER A 338 -5.65 9.31 6.57
CA SER A 338 -6.47 9.09 5.37
C SER A 338 -7.52 8.01 5.59
N SER A 339 -7.13 6.89 6.20
CA SER A 339 -8.04 5.79 6.53
C SER A 339 -9.13 6.23 7.50
N ALA A 340 -8.81 6.97 8.55
CA ALA A 340 -9.82 7.50 9.47
C ALA A 340 -10.77 8.48 8.78
N ALA A 341 -10.29 9.28 7.82
CA ALA A 341 -11.13 10.17 7.03
C ALA A 341 -12.14 9.40 6.16
N LEU A 342 -11.68 8.34 5.49
CA LEU A 342 -12.53 7.41 4.75
C LEU A 342 -13.57 6.76 5.69
N VAL A 343 -13.17 6.30 6.87
CA VAL A 343 -14.13 5.69 7.82
C VAL A 343 -15.18 6.67 8.31
N ARG A 344 -14.83 7.95 8.55
CA ARG A 344 -15.84 8.98 8.90
C ARG A 344 -16.85 9.20 7.78
N ASP A 345 -16.39 9.19 6.53
CA ASP A 345 -17.25 9.31 5.36
C ASP A 345 -18.21 8.12 5.25
N ILE A 346 -17.67 6.89 5.31
CA ILE A 346 -18.46 5.65 5.36
C ILE A 346 -19.50 5.69 6.49
N CYS A 347 -19.10 6.12 7.69
CA CYS A 347 -20.01 6.22 8.84
C CYS A 347 -21.16 7.20 8.59
N THR A 348 -20.87 8.32 7.93
CA THR A 348 -21.86 9.33 7.57
C THR A 348 -22.81 8.78 6.50
N SER A 349 -22.27 8.20 5.43
CA SER A 349 -23.02 7.70 4.28
C SER A 349 -23.95 6.54 4.64
N TRP A 350 -23.52 5.65 5.55
CA TRP A 350 -24.28 4.45 5.93
C TRP A 350 -24.89 4.49 7.33
N SER A 351 -24.82 5.63 8.02
CA SER A 351 -25.31 5.78 9.40
C SER A 351 -24.70 4.74 10.37
N ILE A 352 -23.41 4.47 10.22
CA ILE A 352 -22.64 3.58 11.11
C ILE A 352 -22.14 4.41 12.30
N ASP A 353 -22.35 3.92 13.52
CA ASP A 353 -21.88 4.60 14.73
C ASP A 353 -20.35 4.48 14.88
N GLY A 354 -19.65 5.53 14.42
CA GLY A 354 -18.19 5.68 14.52
C GLY A 354 -17.64 5.63 15.95
N THR A 355 -18.45 5.94 16.96
CA THR A 355 -18.02 5.97 18.38
C THR A 355 -17.78 4.57 18.94
N THR A 356 -18.31 3.54 18.27
CA THR A 356 -18.13 2.12 18.62
C THR A 356 -16.86 1.51 18.03
N CYS A 357 -15.95 2.32 17.46
CA CYS A 357 -14.64 1.86 17.05
C CYS A 357 -13.91 1.18 18.21
N PHE A 358 -13.29 0.03 17.94
CA PHE A 358 -12.51 -0.66 18.95
C PHE A 358 -11.38 0.23 19.48
N ARG A 359 -11.25 0.28 20.81
CA ARG A 359 -10.25 1.07 21.55
C ARG A 359 -9.35 0.25 22.44
N GLY A 360 -9.52 -1.08 22.45
CA GLY A 360 -8.72 -1.97 23.28
C GLY A 360 -7.29 -2.15 22.75
N PRO A 361 -6.46 -2.92 23.46
CA PRO A 361 -5.11 -3.23 23.02
C PRO A 361 -5.13 -4.02 21.71
N ALA A 362 -4.13 -3.80 20.87
CA ALA A 362 -3.84 -4.65 19.74
C ALA A 362 -3.44 -6.06 20.21
N THR A 363 -3.67 -7.08 19.38
CA THR A 363 -3.34 -8.48 19.70
C THR A 363 -2.62 -9.14 18.53
N SER A 364 -1.82 -10.18 18.78
CA SER A 364 -1.08 -10.93 17.76
C SER A 364 -1.86 -12.13 17.21
N GLY A 365 -3.17 -12.17 17.43
CA GLY A 365 -4.02 -13.33 17.16
C GLY A 365 -5.49 -12.95 17.18
N THR A 366 -6.35 -13.94 16.88
CA THR A 366 -7.80 -13.75 16.87
C THR A 366 -8.33 -13.38 18.26
N ASN A 367 -9.25 -12.42 18.29
CA ASN A 367 -9.91 -11.94 19.51
C ASN A 367 -11.32 -11.45 19.17
N PHE A 368 -12.30 -12.36 19.18
CA PHE A 368 -13.63 -12.04 18.67
C PHE A 368 -14.33 -10.96 19.51
N LEU A 369 -14.86 -9.95 18.82
CA LEU A 369 -15.63 -8.86 19.41
C LEU A 369 -17.08 -8.91 18.93
N PRO A 370 -18.05 -8.43 19.73
CA PRO A 370 -19.46 -8.40 19.31
C PRO A 370 -19.66 -7.54 18.06
N VAL A 371 -20.75 -7.79 17.32
CA VAL A 371 -21.10 -7.04 16.11
C VAL A 371 -21.35 -5.54 16.39
N THR A 372 -21.66 -5.19 17.64
CA THR A 372 -21.89 -3.82 18.11
C THR A 372 -20.62 -2.96 18.09
N VAL A 373 -19.43 -3.56 18.07
CA VAL A 373 -18.18 -2.86 17.76
C VAL A 373 -18.13 -2.67 16.24
N ARG A 374 -18.53 -1.50 15.75
CA ARG A 374 -18.76 -1.30 14.31
C ARG A 374 -17.50 -1.15 13.47
N ILE A 375 -16.40 -0.70 14.06
CA ILE A 375 -15.10 -0.56 13.38
C ILE A 375 -14.07 -1.40 14.12
N LYS A 376 -13.60 -2.48 13.48
CA LYS A 376 -12.71 -3.47 14.10
C LYS A 376 -11.90 -4.25 13.05
N GLY A 377 -10.84 -4.93 13.49
CA GLY A 377 -9.94 -5.67 12.60
C GLY A 377 -10.51 -7.01 12.15
N HIS A 378 -9.94 -7.59 11.08
CA HIS A 378 -10.27 -8.95 10.62
C HIS A 378 -10.19 -9.98 11.75
N GLN A 379 -9.12 -9.89 12.57
CA GLN A 379 -8.90 -10.71 13.76
C GLN A 379 -10.05 -10.71 14.78
N HIS A 380 -10.97 -9.74 14.72
CA HIS A 380 -12.08 -9.58 15.64
C HIS A 380 -13.40 -10.19 15.14
N TYR A 381 -13.41 -10.77 13.95
CA TYR A 381 -14.55 -11.48 13.38
C TYR A 381 -14.45 -12.98 13.65
N SER A 382 -15.59 -13.64 13.79
CA SER A 382 -15.64 -15.10 13.97
C SER A 382 -15.37 -15.83 12.64
N GLY A 383 -15.03 -17.12 12.72
CA GLY A 383 -14.96 -18.00 11.54
C GLY A 383 -13.71 -17.83 10.66
N ASN A 384 -12.78 -16.94 11.01
CA ASN A 384 -11.49 -16.80 10.34
C ASN A 384 -10.31 -17.13 11.28
N THR A 385 -9.14 -17.37 10.69
CA THR A 385 -7.86 -17.55 11.38
C THR A 385 -6.90 -16.39 11.20
N HIS A 386 -7.36 -15.30 10.58
CA HIS A 386 -6.57 -14.12 10.28
C HIS A 386 -6.23 -13.33 11.54
N THR A 387 -5.08 -12.65 11.52
CA THR A 387 -4.54 -11.94 12.69
C THR A 387 -4.35 -10.45 12.43
N ASP A 388 -4.70 -9.96 11.25
CA ASP A 388 -4.58 -8.56 10.87
C ASP A 388 -5.72 -7.71 11.48
N PRO A 389 -5.45 -6.41 11.75
CA PRO A 389 -4.22 -5.66 11.48
C PRO A 389 -3.10 -5.90 12.51
N GLY A 390 -3.35 -6.75 13.51
CA GLY A 390 -2.35 -7.30 14.41
C GLY A 390 -1.78 -6.34 15.45
N ILE A 391 -0.72 -6.81 16.12
CA ILE A 391 -0.22 -6.26 17.38
C ILE A 391 0.32 -4.83 17.30
N TYR A 392 0.64 -4.34 16.10
CA TYR A 392 1.15 -2.98 15.91
C TYR A 392 0.09 -1.95 15.56
N TRP A 393 -1.16 -2.37 15.32
CA TRP A 393 -2.22 -1.42 14.99
C TRP A 393 -2.67 -0.63 16.21
N ASN A 394 -2.43 0.68 16.23
CA ASN A 394 -2.83 1.56 17.32
C ASN A 394 -4.33 1.91 17.24
N TRP A 395 -5.16 1.06 17.84
CA TRP A 395 -6.61 1.22 17.89
C TRP A 395 -7.07 2.51 18.58
N SER A 396 -6.44 2.91 19.70
CA SER A 396 -6.82 4.15 20.40
C SER A 396 -6.63 5.37 19.51
N LYS A 397 -5.45 5.50 18.89
CA LYS A 397 -5.15 6.59 17.96
C LYS A 397 -6.12 6.60 16.78
N TYR A 398 -6.43 5.44 16.22
CA TYR A 398 -7.36 5.34 15.10
C TYR A 398 -8.77 5.77 15.48
N ALA A 399 -9.27 5.31 16.64
CA ALA A 399 -10.56 5.71 17.18
C ALA A 399 -10.63 7.22 17.48
N ASP A 400 -9.54 7.83 17.98
CA ASP A 400 -9.44 9.28 18.20
C ASP A 400 -9.45 10.07 16.88
N LEU A 401 -8.86 9.53 15.81
CA LEU A 401 -8.91 10.15 14.48
C LEU A 401 -10.31 10.03 13.84
N ILE A 402 -11.03 8.94 14.07
CA ILE A 402 -12.42 8.77 13.60
C ILE A 402 -13.36 9.69 14.38
N ASN A 403 -13.15 9.83 15.70
CA ASN A 403 -13.99 10.62 16.59
C ASN A 403 -13.16 11.75 17.22
N PRO A 404 -12.71 12.75 16.44
CA PRO A 404 -11.90 13.82 16.98
C PRO A 404 -12.70 14.56 18.07
N PRO A 405 -12.06 14.96 19.19
CA PRO A 405 -12.72 15.78 20.19
C PRO A 405 -13.34 17.00 19.51
N THR A 406 -14.60 17.29 19.81
CA THR A 406 -15.25 18.52 19.34
C THR A 406 -14.41 19.69 19.84
N ALA A 407 -13.88 20.51 18.92
CA ALA A 407 -13.17 21.72 19.31
C ALA A 407 -14.15 22.63 20.05
N VAL A 408 -14.00 22.77 21.37
CA VAL A 408 -14.70 23.81 22.14
C VAL A 408 -14.14 25.13 21.64
N THR A 409 -14.90 25.82 20.79
CA THR A 409 -14.58 27.20 20.40
C THR A 409 -14.91 28.09 21.60
N ILE A 410 -13.91 28.44 22.41
CA ILE A 410 -14.07 29.48 23.43
C ILE A 410 -14.13 30.82 22.69
N MET A 411 -15.34 31.32 22.47
CA MET A 411 -15.58 32.67 21.97
C MET A 411 -15.44 33.65 23.14
N SER A 412 -14.36 34.42 23.18
CA SER A 412 -14.28 35.63 24.02
C SER A 412 -14.95 36.79 23.28
N PHE A 413 -16.04 37.31 23.84
CA PHE A 413 -16.63 38.57 23.39
C PHE A 413 -16.24 39.69 24.37
N ALA A 414 -15.80 40.83 23.83
CA ALA A 414 -15.67 42.06 24.60
C ALA A 414 -16.95 42.87 24.41
N VAL A 415 -17.70 43.11 25.50
CA VAL A 415 -18.78 44.10 25.50
C VAL A 415 -18.13 45.47 25.65
N LYS A 416 -18.24 46.30 24.62
CA LYS A 416 -17.82 47.70 24.71
C LYS A 416 -18.98 48.48 25.32
N ASP A 417 -18.85 48.92 26.56
CA ASP A 417 -19.84 49.81 27.18
C ASP A 417 -20.02 51.04 26.30
N GLN A 418 -21.25 51.29 25.90
CA GLN A 418 -21.61 52.53 25.22
C GLN A 418 -21.86 53.58 26.30
N SER A 419 -20.89 54.50 26.44
CA SER A 419 -21.04 55.75 27.19
C SER A 419 -21.76 56.80 26.37
#